data_AF-A0A3C1Y8E8-F1
#
_entry.id   AF-A0A3C1Y8E8-F1
#
_cell.length_a   1.000
_cell.length_b   1.000
_cell.length_c   1.000
_cell.angle_alpha   90.00
_cell.angle_beta   90.00
_cell.angle_gamma   90.00
#
_symmetry.space_group_name_H-M   'P 1'
#
loop_
_entity.id
_entity.type
_entity.pdbx_description
1 polymer ?
#
loop_
_entity_poly.entity_id
_entity_poly.type
_entity_poly.pdbx_seq_one_letter_code
_entity_poly.pdbx_strand_id
1 'polypeptide(L)'
;MISDSTFGTLKALYHTFGCKLNFSETSTVAREFAARGIRRVSLGEQPDIVVVNTCSVTEMADKKCRQTIRSLHRRYPKAAIVVTGCYAQLKPSEVASLDGVAVVAGNDRKGELGALLDCFIAERKPQTAVVPSREINTFTPSCSRGERTRFFLKVQDGCDNWCTYCTIP
;
A
#
# COMPACT_ATOMS: atom_id res chain seq x y z
N MET A 1 -9.44 -19.58 28.74
CA MET A 1 -10.08 -19.54 27.41
C MET A 1 -9.88 -18.15 26.85
N ILE A 2 -8.78 -17.95 26.14
CA ILE A 2 -8.49 -16.69 25.44
C ILE A 2 -9.16 -16.83 24.08
N SER A 3 -10.07 -15.91 23.76
CA SER A 3 -10.82 -15.91 22.50
C SER A 3 -9.86 -15.77 21.31
N ASP A 4 -9.76 -16.82 20.50
CA ASP A 4 -8.92 -16.97 19.31
C ASP A 4 -9.42 -16.13 18.09
N SER A 5 -10.17 -15.06 18.33
CA SER A 5 -11.02 -14.41 17.32
C SER A 5 -10.50 -13.07 16.82
N THR A 6 -9.19 -12.77 16.85
CA THR A 6 -8.72 -11.46 16.36
C THR A 6 -7.64 -11.51 15.27
N PHE A 7 -6.67 -12.42 15.24
CA PHE A 7 -5.78 -12.57 14.07
C PHE A 7 -5.24 -14.00 13.94
N GLY A 8 -6.08 -14.93 13.50
CA GLY A 8 -5.57 -16.18 12.94
C GLY A 8 -4.71 -15.84 11.72
N THR A 9 -3.39 -15.98 11.84
CA THR A 9 -2.30 -15.58 10.90
C THR A 9 -2.77 -15.18 9.49
N LEU A 10 -3.24 -13.95 9.34
CA LEU A 10 -3.61 -13.42 8.03
C LEU A 10 -2.38 -13.42 7.13
N LYS A 11 -2.59 -13.70 5.84
CA LYS A 11 -1.54 -13.73 4.82
C LYS A 11 -1.62 -12.50 3.95
N ALA A 12 -0.50 -11.77 3.86
CA ALA A 12 -0.36 -10.64 2.96
C ALA A 12 0.50 -10.97 1.74
N LEU A 13 -0.01 -10.63 0.55
CA LEU A 13 0.76 -10.52 -0.69
C LEU A 13 1.13 -9.05 -0.90
N TYR A 14 2.39 -8.78 -1.19
CA TYR A 14 2.88 -7.42 -1.47
C TYR A 14 3.23 -7.29 -2.95
N HIS A 15 2.59 -6.34 -3.63
CA HIS A 15 2.89 -5.99 -5.02
C HIS A 15 3.39 -4.54 -5.08
N THR A 16 4.65 -4.36 -5.47
CA THR A 16 5.29 -3.04 -5.49
C THR A 16 5.57 -2.61 -6.91
N PHE A 17 5.06 -1.44 -7.29
CA PHE A 17 5.40 -0.73 -8.50
C PHE A 17 6.49 0.31 -8.25
N GLY A 18 7.16 0.75 -9.31
CA GLY A 18 7.92 1.99 -9.30
C GLY A 18 9.36 1.85 -8.82
N CYS A 19 9.74 2.72 -7.89
CA CYS A 19 11.13 3.09 -7.61
C CYS A 19 11.66 2.51 -6.29
N LYS A 20 12.93 2.82 -5.98
CA LYS A 20 13.61 2.42 -4.73
C LYS A 20 12.86 2.85 -3.47
N LEU A 21 12.22 4.03 -3.51
CA LEU A 21 11.40 4.54 -2.41
C LEU A 21 10.25 3.57 -2.10
N ASN A 22 9.46 3.19 -3.12
CA ASN A 22 8.36 2.26 -2.96
C ASN A 22 8.81 0.90 -2.40
N PHE A 23 9.98 0.39 -2.78
CA PHE A 23 10.53 -0.83 -2.17
C PHE A 23 10.84 -0.65 -0.69
N SER A 24 11.45 0.47 -0.29
CA SER A 24 11.73 0.76 1.12
C SER A 24 10.45 0.86 1.97
N GLU A 25 9.41 1.45 1.40
CA GLU A 25 8.11 1.63 2.05
C GLU A 25 7.37 0.30 2.16
N THR A 26 7.34 -0.51 1.09
CA THR A 26 6.73 -1.85 1.15
C THR A 26 7.42 -2.72 2.20
N SER A 27 8.75 -2.69 2.30
CA SER A 27 9.48 -3.40 3.36
C SER A 27 9.07 -2.92 4.76
N THR A 28 8.83 -1.63 4.92
CA THR A 28 8.41 -1.03 6.20
C THR A 28 7.00 -1.46 6.56
N VAL A 29 6.05 -1.36 5.63
CA VAL A 29 4.67 -1.84 5.78
C VAL A 29 4.65 -3.33 6.09
N ALA A 30 5.46 -4.14 5.40
CA ALA A 30 5.53 -5.57 5.66
C ALA A 30 6.03 -5.90 7.07
N ARG A 31 6.97 -5.11 7.60
CA ARG A 31 7.45 -5.26 8.98
C ARG A 31 6.38 -4.87 9.99
N GLU A 32 5.63 -3.81 9.75
CA GLU A 32 4.51 -3.39 10.61
C GLU A 32 3.39 -4.44 10.62
N PHE A 33 3.08 -5.01 9.46
CA PHE A 33 2.12 -6.09 9.33
C PHE A 33 2.60 -7.36 10.07
N ALA A 34 3.88 -7.70 9.94
CA ALA A 34 4.47 -8.82 10.68
C ALA A 34 4.42 -8.60 12.20
N ALA A 35 4.64 -7.37 12.69
CA ALA A 35 4.50 -7.02 14.10
C ALA A 35 3.05 -7.19 14.62
N ARG A 36 2.06 -7.14 13.71
CA ARG A 36 0.64 -7.41 13.99
C ARG A 36 0.25 -8.88 13.78
N GLY A 37 1.19 -9.79 13.51
CA GLY A 37 0.92 -11.21 13.27
C GLY A 37 0.47 -11.54 11.84
N ILE A 38 0.48 -10.57 10.92
CA ILE A 38 0.19 -10.79 9.50
C ILE A 38 1.46 -11.27 8.81
N ARG A 39 1.44 -12.48 8.26
CA ARG A 39 2.61 -13.09 7.62
C ARG A 39 2.60 -12.88 6.11
N ARG A 40 3.78 -12.95 5.49
CA ARG A 40 3.87 -13.02 4.03
C ARG A 40 3.26 -14.34 3.52
N VAL A 41 2.62 -14.26 2.36
CA VAL A 41 2.12 -15.44 1.64
C VAL A 41 3.30 -16.29 1.13
N SER A 42 3.21 -17.61 1.29
CA SER A 42 4.18 -18.57 0.75
C SER A 42 3.77 -19.02 -0.66
N LEU A 43 4.69 -19.69 -1.36
CA LEU A 43 4.40 -20.23 -2.69
C LEU A 43 3.18 -21.19 -2.63
N GLY A 44 2.20 -20.97 -3.49
CA GLY A 44 0.97 -21.78 -3.57
C GLY A 44 -0.14 -21.38 -2.60
N GLU A 45 0.12 -20.50 -1.64
CA GLU A 45 -0.91 -20.02 -0.73
C GLU A 45 -1.77 -18.90 -1.33
N GLN A 46 -3.00 -18.77 -0.85
CA GLN A 46 -3.87 -17.63 -1.15
C GLN A 46 -3.74 -16.55 -0.07
N PRO A 47 -3.56 -15.27 -0.46
CA PRO A 47 -3.53 -14.17 0.48
C PRO A 47 -4.94 -13.81 0.98
N ASP A 48 -5.02 -13.34 2.21
CA ASP A 48 -6.21 -12.70 2.78
C ASP A 48 -6.17 -11.18 2.50
N ILE A 49 -4.96 -10.63 2.35
CA ILE A 49 -4.70 -9.21 2.10
C ILE A 49 -3.75 -9.08 0.91
N VAL A 50 -4.03 -8.14 0.02
CA VAL A 50 -3.12 -7.79 -1.08
C VAL A 50 -2.75 -6.31 -0.95
N VAL A 51 -1.51 -6.03 -0.60
CA VAL A 51 -0.99 -4.66 -0.52
C VAL A 51 -0.37 -4.29 -1.86
N VAL A 52 -0.93 -3.28 -2.53
CA VAL A 52 -0.43 -2.74 -3.79
C VAL A 52 0.17 -1.35 -3.54
N ASN A 53 1.50 -1.26 -3.54
CA ASN A 53 2.20 0.02 -3.48
C ASN A 53 2.43 0.54 -4.91
N THR A 54 1.71 1.59 -5.26
CA THR A 54 1.53 2.10 -6.62
C THR A 54 2.54 3.18 -6.99
N CYS A 55 2.73 3.38 -8.29
CA CYS A 55 3.54 4.46 -8.84
C CYS A 55 2.68 5.28 -9.80
N SER A 56 2.89 6.59 -9.82
CA SER A 56 2.22 7.51 -10.73
C SER A 56 3.20 8.60 -11.15
N VAL A 57 3.79 8.39 -12.32
CA VAL A 57 4.69 9.33 -13.01
C VAL A 57 4.33 9.47 -14.48
N THR A 58 3.58 8.51 -15.02
CA THR A 58 3.06 8.50 -16.39
C THR A 58 1.69 7.84 -16.40
N GLU A 59 0.85 8.16 -17.36
CA GLU A 59 -0.45 7.51 -17.55
C GLU A 59 -0.33 6.00 -17.78
N MET A 60 0.77 5.56 -18.39
CA MET A 60 1.07 4.14 -18.57
C MET A 60 1.31 3.44 -17.22
N ALA A 61 1.98 4.10 -16.28
CA ALA A 61 2.16 3.57 -14.93
C ALA A 61 0.81 3.43 -14.21
N ASP A 62 -0.06 4.44 -14.31
CA ASP A 62 -1.41 4.42 -13.75
C ASP A 62 -2.24 3.26 -14.35
N LYS A 63 -2.23 3.13 -15.68
CA LYS A 63 -2.93 2.06 -16.40
C LYS A 63 -2.45 0.67 -15.95
N LYS A 64 -1.14 0.49 -15.79
CA LYS A 64 -0.55 -0.75 -15.30
C LYS A 64 -0.98 -1.06 -13.87
N CYS A 65 -1.02 -0.05 -12.98
CA CYS A 65 -1.52 -0.21 -11.62
C CYS A 65 -2.98 -0.69 -11.63
N ARG A 66 -3.87 -0.03 -12.38
CA ARG A 66 -5.29 -0.44 -12.49
C ARG A 66 -5.46 -1.86 -13.05
N GLN A 67 -4.72 -2.19 -14.10
CA GLN A 67 -4.78 -3.53 -14.71
C GLN A 67 -4.38 -4.62 -13.73
N THR A 68 -3.31 -4.38 -12.96
CA THR A 68 -2.84 -5.33 -11.94
C THR A 68 -3.81 -5.44 -10.78
N ILE A 69 -4.37 -4.34 -10.27
CA ILE A 69 -5.38 -4.37 -9.20
C ILE A 69 -6.57 -5.24 -9.62
N ARG A 70 -7.11 -5.02 -10.83
CA ARG A 70 -8.20 -5.84 -11.39
C ARG A 70 -7.80 -7.31 -11.57
N SER A 71 -6.57 -7.58 -11.99
CA SER A 71 -6.05 -8.94 -12.13
C SER A 71 -5.94 -9.65 -10.79
N LEU A 72 -5.43 -8.96 -9.77
CA LEU A 72 -5.31 -9.47 -8.40
C LEU A 72 -6.69 -9.72 -7.79
N HIS A 73 -7.66 -8.83 -8.00
CA HIS A 73 -9.03 -9.05 -7.56
C HIS A 73 -9.65 -10.30 -8.20
N ARG A 74 -9.52 -10.46 -9.53
CA ARG A 74 -10.01 -11.67 -10.22
C ARG A 74 -9.34 -12.95 -9.72
N ARG A 75 -8.04 -12.90 -9.43
CA ARG A 75 -7.27 -14.07 -8.95
C ARG A 75 -7.57 -14.40 -7.49
N TYR A 76 -7.84 -13.39 -6.67
CA TYR A 76 -8.06 -13.50 -5.23
C TYR A 76 -9.32 -12.73 -4.82
N PRO A 77 -10.52 -13.18 -5.23
CA PRO A 77 -11.76 -12.42 -5.06
C PRO A 77 -12.18 -12.24 -3.59
N LYS A 78 -11.63 -13.06 -2.68
CA LYS A 78 -11.88 -12.98 -1.24
C LYS A 78 -10.87 -12.10 -0.49
N ALA A 79 -9.77 -11.70 -1.14
CA ALA A 79 -8.72 -10.94 -0.48
C ALA A 79 -9.07 -9.44 -0.44
N ALA A 80 -8.80 -8.80 0.69
CA ALA A 80 -8.92 -7.35 0.82
C ALA A 80 -7.74 -6.67 0.10
N ILE A 81 -8.02 -5.82 -0.89
CA ILE A 81 -6.97 -5.08 -1.59
C ILE A 81 -6.73 -3.74 -0.87
N VAL A 82 -5.51 -3.56 -0.38
CA VAL A 82 -5.02 -2.33 0.23
C VAL A 82 -4.14 -1.63 -0.80
N VAL A 83 -4.50 -0.40 -1.19
CA VAL A 83 -3.76 0.36 -2.20
C VAL A 83 -3.16 1.60 -1.58
N THR A 84 -1.86 1.80 -1.78
CA THR A 84 -1.13 2.99 -1.33
C THR A 84 -0.11 3.42 -2.40
N GLY A 85 0.64 4.49 -2.16
CA GLY A 85 1.66 5.01 -3.09
C GLY A 85 1.16 6.18 -3.92
N CYS A 86 1.99 6.65 -4.88
CA CYS A 86 1.73 7.90 -5.59
C CYS A 86 0.41 7.90 -6.38
N TYR A 87 0.00 6.78 -6.96
CA TYR A 87 -1.27 6.73 -7.69
C TYR A 87 -2.48 6.83 -6.75
N ALA A 88 -2.42 6.16 -5.58
CA ALA A 88 -3.43 6.30 -4.53
C ALA A 88 -3.51 7.73 -3.98
N GLN A 89 -2.36 8.40 -3.85
CA GLN A 89 -2.27 9.79 -3.41
C GLN A 89 -2.87 10.77 -4.42
N LEU A 90 -2.56 10.60 -5.72
CA LEU A 90 -2.97 11.55 -6.76
C LEU A 90 -4.42 11.33 -7.23
N LYS A 91 -4.90 10.08 -7.27
CA LYS A 91 -6.23 9.72 -7.80
C LYS A 91 -6.97 8.76 -6.86
N PRO A 92 -7.23 9.16 -5.59
CA PRO A 92 -7.83 8.29 -4.59
C PRO A 92 -9.21 7.77 -4.99
N SER A 93 -10.08 8.63 -5.52
CA SER A 93 -11.43 8.25 -5.94
C SER A 93 -11.43 7.24 -7.08
N GLU A 94 -10.51 7.37 -8.04
CA GLU A 94 -10.36 6.42 -9.14
C GLU A 94 -9.94 5.04 -8.60
N VAL A 95 -8.99 5.01 -7.66
CA VAL A 95 -8.54 3.77 -7.02
C VAL A 95 -9.63 3.14 -6.15
N ALA A 96 -10.33 3.94 -5.34
CA ALA A 96 -11.40 3.48 -4.47
C ALA A 96 -12.59 2.89 -5.25
N SER A 97 -12.80 3.34 -6.49
CA SER A 97 -13.86 2.81 -7.36
C SER A 97 -13.57 1.41 -7.95
N LEU A 98 -12.35 0.89 -7.77
CA LEU A 98 -11.97 -0.44 -8.29
C LEU A 98 -12.49 -1.56 -7.40
N ASP A 99 -13.05 -2.60 -8.03
CA ASP A 99 -13.57 -3.77 -7.32
C ASP A 99 -12.52 -4.44 -6.43
N GLY A 100 -12.94 -4.80 -5.21
CA GLY A 100 -12.10 -5.45 -4.22
C GLY A 100 -11.16 -4.53 -3.44
N VAL A 101 -11.09 -3.24 -3.80
CA VAL A 101 -10.32 -2.24 -3.01
C VAL A 101 -11.04 -1.97 -1.70
N ALA A 102 -10.40 -2.38 -0.62
CA ALA A 102 -10.88 -2.25 0.75
C ALA A 102 -10.32 -1.01 1.44
N VAL A 103 -9.06 -0.66 1.15
CA VAL A 103 -8.37 0.46 1.77
C VAL A 103 -7.59 1.24 0.71
N VAL A 104 -7.75 2.55 0.68
CA VAL A 104 -6.91 3.49 -0.08
C VAL A 104 -6.25 4.44 0.90
N ALA A 105 -4.92 4.46 0.92
CA ALA A 105 -4.16 5.29 1.84
C ALA A 105 -3.10 6.13 1.12
N GLY A 106 -3.00 7.39 1.52
CA GLY A 106 -2.02 8.35 1.04
C GLY A 106 -0.59 7.96 1.43
N ASN A 107 0.37 8.74 0.95
CA ASN A 107 1.79 8.49 1.24
C ASN A 107 2.14 8.72 2.72
N ASP A 108 1.48 9.69 3.36
CA ASP A 108 1.61 10.01 4.79
C ASP A 108 0.97 8.95 5.70
N ARG A 109 -0.06 8.25 5.21
CA ARG A 109 -0.85 7.28 5.97
C ARG A 109 -0.38 5.83 5.87
N LYS A 110 0.81 5.57 5.31
CA LYS A 110 1.34 4.20 5.16
C LYS A 110 1.51 3.45 6.49
N GLY A 111 1.88 4.16 7.56
CA GLY A 111 2.00 3.58 8.91
C GLY A 111 0.65 3.23 9.55
N GLU A 112 -0.45 3.76 9.01
CA GLU A 112 -1.81 3.55 9.52
C GLU A 112 -2.53 2.40 8.80
N LEU A 113 -1.91 1.78 7.78
CA LEU A 113 -2.53 0.73 6.98
C LEU A 113 -3.09 -0.43 7.79
N GLY A 114 -2.41 -0.80 8.89
CA GLY A 114 -2.92 -1.83 9.78
C GLY A 114 -4.22 -1.41 10.48
N ALA A 115 -4.27 -0.18 11.01
CA ALA A 115 -5.47 0.33 11.68
C ALA A 115 -6.64 0.51 10.70
N LEU A 116 -6.37 1.03 9.50
CA LEU A 116 -7.38 1.15 8.44
C LEU A 116 -7.93 -0.22 8.01
N LEU A 117 -7.07 -1.23 7.95
CA LEU A 117 -7.49 -2.60 7.68
C LEU A 117 -8.36 -3.15 8.81
N ASP A 118 -8.02 -2.88 10.08
CA ASP A 118 -8.83 -3.29 11.23
C ASP A 118 -10.24 -2.67 11.18
N CYS A 119 -10.34 -1.37 10.86
CA CYS A 119 -11.62 -0.69 10.65
C CYS A 119 -12.43 -1.33 9.51
N PHE A 120 -11.79 -1.66 8.39
CA PHE A 120 -12.44 -2.37 7.29
C PHE A 120 -12.96 -3.75 7.71
N ILE A 121 -12.16 -4.53 8.47
CA ILE A 121 -12.55 -5.87 8.92
C ILE A 121 -13.76 -5.79 9.86
N ALA A 122 -13.77 -4.81 10.77
CA ALA A 122 -14.84 -4.60 11.74
C ALA A 122 -16.14 -4.08 11.11
N GLU A 123 -16.05 -3.06 10.28
CA GLU A 123 -17.23 -2.35 9.75
C GLU A 123 -17.69 -2.87 8.38
N ARG A 124 -16.84 -3.62 7.66
CA ARG A 124 -17.03 -4.05 6.27
C ARG A 124 -17.27 -2.90 5.30
N LYS A 125 -16.78 -1.70 5.63
CA LYS A 125 -16.85 -0.50 4.80
C LYS A 125 -15.49 -0.13 4.24
N PRO A 126 -15.37 0.18 2.93
CA PRO A 126 -14.12 0.66 2.35
C PRO A 126 -13.59 1.90 3.07
N GLN A 127 -12.28 1.95 3.30
CA GLN A 127 -11.61 3.04 4.00
C GLN A 127 -10.79 3.85 3.00
N THR A 128 -10.96 5.17 2.96
CA THR A 128 -10.13 6.07 2.15
C THR A 128 -9.54 7.15 3.04
N ALA A 129 -8.23 7.14 3.21
CA ALA A 129 -7.48 8.08 4.03
C ALA A 129 -6.40 8.75 3.19
N VAL A 130 -6.79 9.82 2.49
CA VAL A 130 -5.89 10.61 1.64
C VAL A 130 -6.16 12.09 1.89
N VAL A 131 -5.13 12.83 2.25
CA VAL A 131 -5.14 14.29 2.32
C VAL A 131 -4.49 14.88 1.05
N PRO A 132 -4.82 16.11 0.66
CA PRO A 132 -4.13 16.78 -0.45
C PRO A 132 -2.62 16.82 -0.21
N SER A 133 -1.81 16.58 -1.26
CA SER A 133 -0.35 16.46 -1.10
C SER A 133 0.32 17.69 -0.49
N ARG A 134 -0.23 18.89 -0.74
CA ARG A 134 0.24 20.17 -0.16
C ARG A 134 0.05 20.28 1.36
N GLU A 135 -0.82 19.43 1.93
CA GLU A 135 -1.13 19.41 3.37
C GLU A 135 -0.31 18.37 4.12
N ILE A 136 0.49 17.57 3.40
CA ILE A 136 1.41 16.60 3.99
C ILE A 136 2.61 17.35 4.57
N ASN A 137 2.68 17.38 5.90
CA ASN A 137 3.76 18.01 6.65
C ASN A 137 4.47 17.04 7.60
N THR A 138 4.21 15.74 7.44
CA THR A 138 4.81 14.66 8.23
C THR A 138 5.71 13.80 7.37
N PHE A 139 6.80 13.32 7.96
CA PHE A 139 7.74 12.41 7.31
C PHE A 139 7.68 11.04 7.99
N THR A 140 7.34 10.02 7.21
CA THR A 140 7.33 8.63 7.68
C THR A 140 8.60 7.92 7.18
N PRO A 141 9.56 7.59 8.07
CA PRO A 141 10.80 6.94 7.67
C PRO A 141 10.55 5.52 7.18
N SER A 142 11.25 5.11 6.13
CA SER A 142 11.19 3.76 5.60
C SER A 142 12.56 3.22 5.23
N CYS A 143 12.75 1.92 5.43
CA CYS A 143 14.02 1.26 5.14
C CYS A 143 13.79 -0.17 4.65
N SER A 144 14.36 -0.53 3.50
CA SER A 144 14.41 -1.93 3.06
C SER A 144 15.60 -2.62 3.71
N ARG A 145 15.35 -3.70 4.47
CA ARG A 145 16.40 -4.49 5.12
C ARG A 145 16.19 -5.99 4.88
N GLY A 146 17.21 -6.67 4.33
CA GLY A 146 17.26 -8.14 4.24
C GLY A 146 16.55 -8.75 3.03
N GLU A 147 15.80 -7.97 2.25
CA GLU A 147 15.08 -8.45 1.06
C GLU A 147 15.89 -8.32 -0.24
N ARG A 148 17.00 -7.58 -0.20
CA ARG A 148 17.83 -7.23 -1.35
C ARG A 148 19.30 -7.13 -0.94
N THR A 149 20.21 -7.18 -1.92
CA THR A 149 21.66 -7.03 -1.72
C THR A 149 22.06 -5.66 -1.14
N ARG A 150 21.23 -4.62 -1.35
CA ARG A 150 21.48 -3.26 -0.84
C ARG A 150 20.30 -2.79 0.00
N PHE A 151 20.61 -1.99 1.02
CA PHE A 151 19.60 -1.24 1.77
C PHE A 151 19.23 0.04 1.03
N PHE A 152 17.94 0.39 1.09
CA PHE A 152 17.42 1.68 0.69
C PHE A 152 16.83 2.34 1.92
N LEU A 153 17.36 3.51 2.25
CA LEU A 153 16.87 4.35 3.33
C LEU A 153 16.19 5.56 2.71
N LYS A 154 14.92 5.76 3.06
CA LYS A 154 14.19 6.97 2.73
C LYS A 154 14.69 8.10 3.60
N VAL A 155 15.07 9.20 2.97
CA VAL A 155 15.57 10.42 3.62
C VAL A 155 14.72 11.65 3.33
N GLN A 156 13.84 11.56 2.32
CA GLN A 156 12.98 12.65 1.85
C GLN A 156 11.74 12.09 1.12
N ASP A 157 10.65 12.83 1.20
CA ASP A 157 9.49 12.75 0.30
C ASP A 157 9.37 14.07 -0.48
N GLY A 158 8.81 14.03 -1.69
CA GLY A 158 8.60 15.22 -2.51
C GLY A 158 9.88 15.82 -3.10
N CYS A 159 9.75 16.93 -3.82
CA CYS A 159 10.84 17.59 -4.52
C CYS A 159 10.53 19.06 -4.84
N ASP A 160 11.29 20.01 -4.26
CA ASP A 160 11.12 21.46 -4.49
C ASP A 160 11.62 21.96 -5.87
N ASN A 161 12.01 21.05 -6.76
CA ASN A 161 12.48 21.43 -8.10
C ASN A 161 11.32 21.83 -9.00
N TRP A 162 11.50 22.94 -9.73
CA TRP A 162 10.52 23.42 -10.68
C TRP A 162 10.61 22.70 -12.03
N CYS A 163 9.93 21.57 -12.15
CA CYS A 163 9.88 20.79 -13.38
C CYS A 163 8.54 20.99 -14.09
N THR A 164 8.54 21.50 -15.32
CA THR A 164 7.33 21.78 -16.12
C THR A 164 6.45 20.56 -16.43
N TYR A 165 6.96 19.35 -16.20
CA TYR A 165 6.29 18.07 -16.51
C TYR A 165 6.10 17.17 -15.27
N CYS A 166 6.70 17.48 -14.13
CA CYS A 166 6.69 16.57 -12.98
C CYS A 166 5.42 16.77 -12.14
N THR A 167 4.75 15.67 -11.80
CA THR A 167 3.56 15.70 -10.92
C THR A 167 3.91 15.60 -9.43
N ILE A 168 5.18 15.38 -9.09
CA ILE A 168 5.63 15.25 -7.71
C ILE A 168 5.76 16.66 -7.12
N PRO A 169 5.02 16.96 -6.04
CA PRO A 169 5.10 18.24 -5.35
C PRO A 169 6.35 18.37 -4.48
#